data_AF-A0A951CL81-F1
#
_entry.id   AF-A0A951CL81-F1
#
_cell.length_a   1.000
_cell.length_b   1.000
_cell.length_c   1.000
_cell.angle_alpha   90.00
_cell.angle_beta   90.00
_cell.angle_gamma   90.00
#
_symmetry.space_group_name_H-M   'P 1'
#
loop_
_entity.id
_entity.type
_entity.pdbx_description
1 polymer ?
#
loop_
_entity_poly.entity_id
_entity_poly.type
_entity_poly.pdbx_seq_one_letter_code
_entity_poly.pdbx_strand_id
1 'polypeptide(L)' 'GGTPTSYDRVLATRFGVNAADAAHTGEYGMMVSLRGQDIGRVPLGDAVRQLKLVPPSRYDDAAAFFG' A
#
# COMPACT_ATOMS: atom_id res chain seq x y z
N GLY A 1 -5.52 -18.16 5.89
CA GLY A 1 -5.90 -17.03 5.01
C GLY A 1 -7.32 -17.21 4.54
N GLY A 2 -8.06 -16.12 4.31
CA GLY A 2 -9.42 -16.13 3.76
C GLY A 2 -9.46 -15.62 2.32
N THR A 3 -10.60 -15.76 1.65
CA THR A 3 -10.82 -15.24 0.29
C THR A 3 -10.68 -13.71 0.27
N PRO A 4 -9.89 -13.12 -0.65
CA PRO A 4 -9.73 -11.67 -0.73
C PRO A 4 -11.07 -10.98 -0.98
N THR A 5 -11.25 -9.80 -0.39
CA THR A 5 -12.45 -8.99 -0.57
C THR A 5 -12.53 -8.46 -2.01
N SER A 6 -13.69 -7.90 -2.40
CA SER A 6 -13.81 -7.19 -3.69
C SER A 6 -12.81 -6.03 -3.79
N TYR A 7 -12.59 -5.31 -2.69
CA TYR A 7 -11.62 -4.23 -2.61
C TYR A 7 -10.20 -4.74 -2.86
N ASP A 8 -9.79 -5.82 -2.19
CA ASP A 8 -8.45 -6.40 -2.36
C ASP A 8 -8.20 -6.84 -3.80
N ARG A 9 -9.21 -7.42 -4.47
CA ARG A 9 -9.09 -7.83 -5.87
C ARG A 9 -8.86 -6.64 -6.80
N VAL A 10 -9.66 -5.58 -6.65
CA VAL A 10 -9.48 -4.35 -7.46
C VAL A 10 -8.14 -3.70 -7.17
N LEU A 11 -7.74 -3.62 -5.90
CA LEU A 11 -6.46 -3.07 -5.49
C LEU A 11 -5.30 -3.85 -6.10
N ALA A 12 -5.32 -5.18 -6.01
CA ALA A 12 -4.29 -6.05 -6.57
C ALA A 12 -4.16 -5.89 -8.09
N THR A 13 -5.28 -5.80 -8.82
CA THR A 13 -5.26 -5.54 -10.27
C THR A 13 -4.63 -4.19 -10.59
N ARG A 14 -5.04 -3.11 -9.89
CA ARG A 14 -4.47 -1.77 -10.11
C ARG A 14 -2.97 -1.74 -9.82
N PHE A 15 -2.54 -2.40 -8.74
CA PHE A 15 -1.12 -2.52 -8.38
C PHE A 15 -0.33 -3.30 -9.43
N GLY A 16 -0.85 -4.44 -9.87
CA GLY A 16 -0.22 -5.29 -10.88
C GLY A 16 -0.01 -4.57 -12.21
N VAL A 17 -1.03 -3.86 -12.70
CA VAL A 17 -0.91 -3.06 -13.95
C VAL A 17 0.18 -1.99 -13.82
N ASN A 18 0.18 -1.23 -12.72
CA ASN A 18 1.18 -0.18 -12.52
C ASN A 18 2.61 -0.72 -12.42
N ALA A 19 2.79 -1.91 -11.83
CA ALA A 19 4.08 -2.58 -11.74
C ALA A 19 4.54 -3.13 -13.09
N ALA A 20 3.63 -3.73 -13.86
CA ALA A 20 3.91 -4.22 -15.21
C ALA A 20 4.32 -3.07 -16.15
N ASP A 21 3.59 -1.95 -16.10
CA ASP A 21 3.90 -0.76 -16.88
C ASP A 21 5.30 -0.21 -16.51
N ALA A 22 5.66 -0.16 -15.22
CA ALA A 22 7.00 0.28 -14.78
C ALA A 22 8.11 -0.63 -15.32
N ALA A 23 7.88 -1.95 -15.28
CA ALA A 23 8.83 -2.91 -15.83
C ALA A 23 8.96 -2.77 -17.35
N HIS A 24 7.85 -2.48 -18.05
CA HIS A 24 7.83 -2.27 -19.49
C HIS A 24 8.57 -0.99 -19.92
N THR A 25 8.46 0.09 -19.15
CA THR A 25 9.16 1.36 -19.41
C THR A 25 10.60 1.41 -18.87
N GLY A 26 11.07 0.34 -18.22
CA GLY A 26 12.42 0.26 -17.63
C GLY A 26 12.60 1.06 -16.34
N GLU A 27 11.50 1.49 -15.70
CA GLU A 27 11.49 2.22 -14.43
C GLU A 27 11.70 1.26 -13.23
N TYR A 28 12.85 0.59 -13.21
CA TYR A 28 13.23 -0.30 -12.11
C TYR A 28 13.52 0.48 -10.82
N GLY A 29 13.46 -0.21 -9.69
CA GLY A 29 13.66 0.42 -8.38
C GLY A 29 12.49 1.29 -7.90
N MET A 30 11.35 1.23 -8.60
CA MET A 30 10.11 1.88 -8.20
C MET A 30 9.18 0.90 -7.47
N MET A 31 8.41 1.41 -6.51
CA MET A 31 7.36 0.69 -5.82
C MET A 31 6.01 1.33 -6.11
N VAL A 32 5.00 0.50 -6.41
CA VAL A 32 3.63 0.98 -6.54
C VAL A 32 3.08 1.35 -5.15
N SER A 33 2.41 2.49 -5.07
CA SER A 33 1.89 3.05 -3.83
C SER A 33 0.43 3.50 -3.99
N LEU A 34 -0.31 3.46 -2.89
CA LEU A 34 -1.67 4.01 -2.80
C LEU A 34 -1.66 5.18 -1.82
N ARG A 35 -2.12 6.35 -2.25
CA ARG A 35 -2.35 7.54 -1.41
C ARG A 35 -3.81 7.92 -1.51
N GLY A 36 -4.60 7.59 -0.48
CA GLY A 36 -6.05 7.69 -0.56
C GLY A 36 -6.60 6.76 -1.65
N GLN A 37 -7.12 7.33 -2.73
CA GLN A 37 -7.62 6.58 -3.89
C GLN A 37 -6.65 6.57 -5.07
N ASP A 38 -5.57 7.36 -4.99
CA ASP A 38 -4.62 7.57 -6.07
C ASP A 38 -3.54 6.49 -6.05
N ILE A 39 -3.36 5.85 -7.21
CA ILE A 39 -2.30 4.87 -7.41
C ILE A 39 -1.16 5.53 -8.17
N GLY A 40 0.06 5.31 -7.72
CA GLY A 40 1.25 5.87 -8.35
C GLY A 40 2.50 5.08 -7.99
N ARG A 41 3.67 5.63 -8.33
CA ARG A 41 4.96 5.01 -8.09
C ARG A 41 5.85 5.93 -7.27
N VAL A 42 6.65 5.35 -6.38
CA VAL A 42 7.66 6.05 -5.59
C VAL A 42 8.98 5.29 -5.66
N PRO A 43 10.15 5.94 -5.53
CA PRO A 43 11.42 5.22 -5.40
C PRO A 43 11.37 4.26 -4.20
N LEU A 44 11.73 3.00 -4.44
CA LEU A 44 11.69 1.97 -3.40
C LEU A 44 12.60 2.34 -2.22
N GLY A 45 13.78 2.90 -2.50
CA GLY A 45 14.73 3.35 -1.49
C GLY A 45 14.16 4.42 -0.55
N ASP A 46 13.37 5.35 -1.07
CA ASP A 46 12.71 6.38 -0.25
C ASP A 46 11.59 5.77 0.60
N ALA A 47 10.85 4.83 0.03
CA ALA A 47 9.68 4.28 0.70
C ALA A 47 10.02 3.35 1.88
N VAL A 48 11.19 2.72 1.87
CA VAL A 48 11.68 1.87 2.97
C VAL A 48 12.55 2.63 3.96
N ARG A 49 12.79 3.94 3.75
CA ARG A 49 13.70 4.75 4.55
C ARG A 49 13.27 4.90 6.01
N GLN A 50 11.97 4.83 6.28
CA GLN A 50 11.41 4.98 7.62
C GLN A 50 10.39 3.88 7.92
N LEU A 51 10.40 3.40 9.16
CA LEU A 51 9.38 2.48 9.65
C LEU A 51 8.00 3.15 9.71
N LYS A 52 7.01 2.48 9.13
CA LYS A 52 5.60 2.86 9.25
C LYS A 52 5.03 2.30 10.55
N LEU A 53 5.21 3.03 11.64
CA LEU A 53 4.64 2.67 12.94
C LEU A 53 3.13 2.94 12.98
N VAL A 54 2.42 2.17 13.81
CA VAL A 54 1.03 2.47 14.15
C VAL A 54 1.03 3.62 15.16
N PRO A 55 0.33 4.75 14.90
CA PRO A 55 0.23 5.85 15.85
C PRO A 55 -0.46 5.38 17.14
N PRO A 56 0.03 5.77 18.34
CA PRO A 56 -0.58 5.40 19.61
C PRO A 56 -2.07 5.75 19.71
N SER A 57 -2.48 6.90 19.15
CA SER A 57 -3.88 7.33 19.16
C SER A 57 -4.85 6.31 18.56
N ARG A 58 -4.43 5.52 17.55
CA ARG A 58 -5.27 4.46 16.98
C ARG A 58 -5.52 3.32 17.95
N TYR A 59 -4.55 3.05 18.83
CA TYR A 59 -4.70 2.05 19.88
C TYR A 59 -5.62 2.58 20.97
N ASP A 60 -5.44 3.85 21.37
CA ASP A 60 -6.28 4.51 22.37
C ASP A 60 -7.76 4.54 21.93
N ASP A 61 -8.03 4.88 20.66
CA ASP A 61 -9.37 4.84 20.06
C ASP A 61 -9.96 3.42 20.09
N ALA A 62 -9.15 2.40 19.78
CA ALA A 62 -9.58 1.00 19.79
C ALA A 62 -9.87 0.50 21.22
N ALA A 63 -9.12 0.99 22.22
CA ALA A 63 -9.26 0.60 23.61
C ALA A 63 -10.63 0.93 24.19
N ALA A 64 -11.31 1.98 23.68
CA ALA A 64 -12.68 2.32 24.06
C ALA A 64 -13.71 1.22 23.72
N PHE A 65 -13.37 0.28 22.85
CA PHE A 65 -14.24 -0.84 22.45
C PHE A 65 -13.82 -2.17 23.09
N PHE A 66 -12.80 -2.19 23.95
CA PHE A 66 -12.31 -3.39 24.62
C PHE A 66 -13.04 -3.60 25.96
N GLY A 67 -14.36 -3.83 25.92
CA GLY A 67 -15.18 -4.18 27.10
C GLY A 67 -16.16 -3.11 27.52
#